data_AF-A0A7C1HFZ5-F1
#
_entry.id   AF-A0A7C1HFZ5-F1
#
_cell.length_a   1.000
_cell.length_b   1.000
_cell.length_c   1.000
_cell.angle_alpha   90.00
_cell.angle_beta   90.00
_cell.angle_gamma   90.00
#
_symmetry.space_group_name_H-M   'P 1'
#
loop_
_entity.id
_entity.type
_entity.pdbx_description
1 polymer ?
#
loop_
_entity_poly.entity_id
_entity_poly.type
_entity_poly.pdbx_seq_one_letter_code
_entity_poly.pdbx_strand_id
1 'polypeptide(L)'
;MQATVRFLILSVAISLTACAALGPEYTPPALDVPAEWNRLDPSVDSMTHAALVDDLSQWWRGFDDPLLFELVEEALQTGPDLRSAHAGLREARARRGVAVGIPADTLRQRPDVLAAERALAAQTARVGAAEAARYPSFRLSGSIGLEALTWSGLGAGNASTWSLLAGITAPVFDAGRLRAQVEIQDAMREQALVEYEKTVLSALQDVENALVAIVRNQERGEALSKAMDAARTAALLARHRYGAGLIDFQSVLDTERTVLSVEDGLAGARADGVLALIRLYKTLGGGWSPQAKDLSSGKENS
;
A
#
# COMPACT_ATOMS: atom_id res chain seq x y z
N MET A 1 45.15 -55.26 5.01
CA MET A 1 45.02 -54.04 5.84
C MET A 1 45.01 -52.74 5.03
N GLN A 2 45.86 -52.54 4.02
CA GLN A 2 45.84 -51.28 3.24
C GLN A 2 44.58 -51.09 2.36
N ALA A 3 43.96 -52.17 1.89
CA ALA A 3 42.76 -52.11 1.05
C ALA A 3 41.49 -51.71 1.84
N THR A 4 41.35 -52.16 3.09
CA THR A 4 40.21 -51.85 3.95
C THR A 4 40.26 -50.40 4.45
N VAL A 5 41.45 -49.87 4.74
CA VAL A 5 41.63 -48.46 5.13
C VAL A 5 41.33 -47.51 3.96
N ARG A 6 41.74 -47.87 2.73
CA ARG A 6 41.39 -47.09 1.53
C ARG A 6 39.90 -47.08 1.23
N PHE A 7 39.21 -48.22 1.40
CA PHE A 7 37.76 -48.29 1.23
C PHE A 7 37.00 -47.43 2.25
N LEU A 8 37.48 -47.41 3.50
CA LEU A 8 36.86 -46.65 4.58
C LEU A 8 37.05 -45.13 4.42
N ILE A 9 38.21 -44.70 3.93
CA ILE A 9 38.47 -43.28 3.58
C ILE A 9 37.61 -42.84 2.39
N LEU A 10 37.45 -43.70 1.37
CA LEU A 10 36.65 -43.39 0.18
C LEU A 10 35.14 -43.28 0.52
N SER A 11 34.62 -44.16 1.39
CA SER A 11 33.23 -44.08 1.84
C SER A 11 32.93 -42.83 2.66
N VAL A 12 33.88 -42.37 3.48
CA VAL A 12 33.71 -41.12 4.25
C VAL A 12 33.69 -39.91 3.32
N ALA A 13 34.55 -39.87 2.29
CA ALA A 13 34.61 -38.77 1.33
C ALA A 13 33.33 -38.63 0.47
N ILE A 14 32.70 -39.76 0.10
CA ILE A 14 31.45 -39.78 -0.69
C ILE A 14 30.25 -39.31 0.17
N SER A 15 30.20 -39.67 1.45
CA SER A 15 29.13 -39.24 2.35
C SER A 15 29.16 -37.74 2.67
N LEU A 16 30.33 -37.09 2.60
CA LEU A 16 30.51 -35.66 2.88
C LEU A 16 30.09 -34.75 1.72
N THR A 17 30.01 -35.25 0.49
CA THR A 17 29.63 -34.46 -0.70
C THR A 17 28.13 -34.46 -0.98
N ALA A 18 27.36 -35.39 -0.38
CA ALA A 18 25.91 -35.49 -0.57
C ALA A 18 25.07 -34.40 0.14
N CYS A 19 25.69 -33.56 0.99
CA CYS A 19 25.00 -32.48 1.70
C CYS A 19 25.17 -31.08 1.08
N ALA A 20 25.82 -30.97 -0.08
CA ALA A 20 26.01 -29.69 -0.77
C ALA A 20 24.81 -29.40 -1.70
N ALA A 21 24.04 -28.38 -1.33
CA ALA A 21 22.89 -27.80 -2.07
C ALA A 21 21.58 -28.61 -2.00
N LEU A 22 20.84 -28.39 -0.92
CA LEU A 22 19.44 -28.83 -0.77
C LEU A 22 18.51 -27.77 -1.39
N GLY A 23 18.34 -27.77 -2.71
CA GLY A 23 17.29 -27.01 -3.39
C GLY A 23 17.72 -26.37 -4.72
N PRO A 24 16.77 -26.13 -5.65
CA PRO A 24 17.03 -25.35 -6.86
C PRO A 24 17.24 -23.86 -6.52
N GLU A 25 18.16 -23.20 -7.22
CA GLU A 25 18.34 -21.75 -7.14
C GLU A 25 17.05 -21.04 -7.56
N TYR A 26 16.56 -20.10 -6.75
CA TYR A 26 15.37 -19.32 -7.11
C TYR A 26 15.69 -18.39 -8.27
N THR A 27 14.91 -18.48 -9.35
CA THR A 27 14.94 -17.51 -10.46
C THR A 27 13.58 -16.83 -10.52
N PRO A 28 13.51 -15.49 -10.45
CA PRO A 28 12.26 -14.77 -10.61
C PRO A 28 11.58 -15.18 -11.92
N PRO A 29 10.28 -15.50 -11.91
CA PRO A 29 9.58 -15.86 -13.15
C PRO A 29 9.61 -14.65 -14.09
N ALA A 30 10.02 -14.86 -15.34
CA ALA A 30 9.92 -13.84 -16.36
C ALA A 30 8.43 -13.47 -16.52
N LEU A 31 8.10 -12.22 -16.21
CA LEU A 31 6.78 -11.68 -16.50
C LEU A 31 6.73 -11.44 -18.02
N ASP A 32 5.99 -12.28 -18.74
CA ASP A 32 5.70 -12.08 -20.17
C ASP A 32 4.67 -10.95 -20.29
N VAL A 33 5.15 -9.72 -20.10
CA VAL A 33 4.37 -8.51 -20.36
C VAL A 33 4.39 -8.26 -21.87
N PRO A 34 3.22 -8.23 -22.53
CA PRO A 34 3.16 -7.93 -23.96
C PRO A 34 3.89 -6.62 -24.24
N ALA A 35 4.81 -6.62 -25.20
CA ALA A 35 5.63 -5.45 -25.50
C ALA A 35 4.82 -4.24 -26.04
N GLU A 36 3.52 -4.46 -26.28
CA GLU A 36 2.48 -3.50 -26.65
C GLU A 36 1.85 -2.78 -25.45
N TRP A 37 1.93 -3.32 -24.24
CA TRP A 37 1.27 -2.72 -23.06
C TRP A 37 1.85 -1.36 -22.64
N ASN A 38 3.09 -1.07 -23.07
CA ASN A 38 3.78 0.22 -22.88
C ASN A 38 3.96 1.03 -24.18
N ARG A 39 3.42 0.57 -25.31
CA ARG A 39 3.47 1.29 -26.59
C ARG A 39 2.06 1.70 -26.99
N LEU A 40 1.81 3.01 -27.02
CA LEU A 40 0.95 3.53 -28.08
C LEU A 40 1.59 3.10 -29.42
N ASP A 41 0.85 2.30 -30.18
CA ASP A 41 1.30 1.59 -31.38
C ASP A 41 2.02 2.51 -32.38
N PRO A 42 3.28 2.23 -32.77
CA PRO A 42 4.04 3.06 -33.71
C PRO A 42 3.57 2.95 -35.17
N SER A 43 2.66 2.03 -35.52
CA SER A 43 2.01 1.99 -36.84
C SER A 43 0.84 2.97 -36.97
N VAL A 44 0.40 3.54 -35.84
CA VAL A 44 -0.47 4.70 -35.79
C VAL A 44 0.42 5.92 -36.04
N ASP A 45 0.45 6.39 -37.29
CA ASP A 45 1.21 7.55 -37.74
C ASP A 45 1.15 8.67 -36.70
N SER A 46 2.29 9.29 -36.41
CA SER A 46 2.43 10.32 -35.38
C SER A 46 1.54 11.57 -35.61
N MET A 47 0.82 11.62 -36.73
CA MET A 47 -0.23 12.58 -37.07
C MET A 47 -1.63 12.22 -36.53
N THR A 48 -1.84 11.03 -35.97
CA THR A 48 -3.17 10.51 -35.58
C THR A 48 -3.35 10.22 -34.09
N HIS A 49 -2.45 10.69 -33.22
CA HIS A 49 -2.74 10.71 -31.77
C HIS A 49 -4.01 11.53 -31.43
N ALA A 50 -4.37 12.52 -32.25
CA ALA A 50 -5.63 13.25 -32.10
C ALA A 50 -6.86 12.43 -32.53
N ALA A 51 -6.72 11.53 -33.52
CA ALA A 51 -7.83 10.74 -34.06
C ALA A 51 -8.09 9.44 -33.26
N LEU A 52 -7.04 8.76 -32.79
CA LEU A 52 -7.18 7.55 -31.96
C LEU A 52 -7.69 7.87 -30.55
N VAL A 53 -7.33 9.04 -30.00
CA VAL A 53 -7.88 9.51 -28.73
C VAL A 53 -9.37 9.86 -28.85
N ASP A 54 -9.84 10.23 -30.04
CA ASP A 54 -11.27 10.41 -30.33
C ASP A 54 -11.99 9.05 -30.41
N ASP A 55 -11.39 8.04 -31.05
CA ASP A 55 -11.94 6.68 -31.20
C ASP A 55 -12.02 5.92 -29.86
N LEU A 56 -10.95 5.94 -29.05
CA LEU A 56 -10.95 5.37 -27.69
C LEU A 56 -11.81 6.17 -26.71
N SER A 57 -12.07 7.45 -27.00
CA SER A 57 -13.05 8.21 -26.21
C SER A 57 -14.48 7.78 -26.46
N GLN A 58 -14.73 6.83 -27.38
CA GLN A 58 -16.01 6.19 -27.64
C GLN A 58 -15.90 4.66 -27.77
N TRP A 59 -14.90 4.06 -27.10
CA TRP A 59 -14.60 2.62 -27.17
C TRP A 59 -15.83 1.72 -26.95
N TRP A 60 -16.81 2.20 -26.19
CA TRP A 60 -18.06 1.48 -25.92
C TRP A 60 -18.95 1.30 -27.16
N ARG A 61 -18.77 2.09 -28.23
CA ARG A 61 -19.49 1.93 -29.50
C ARG A 61 -19.14 0.62 -30.22
N GLY A 62 -18.02 -0.01 -29.88
CA GLY A 62 -17.63 -1.32 -30.42
C GLY A 62 -18.42 -2.50 -29.85
N PHE A 63 -19.20 -2.32 -28.78
CA PHE A 63 -20.01 -3.39 -28.18
C PHE A 63 -21.34 -3.63 -28.90
N ASP A 64 -21.73 -2.73 -29.82
CA ASP A 64 -22.98 -2.80 -30.60
C ASP A 64 -24.23 -3.00 -29.71
N ASP A 65 -24.18 -2.47 -28.47
CA ASP A 65 -25.28 -2.53 -27.50
C ASP A 65 -26.00 -1.16 -27.43
N PRO A 66 -27.26 -1.07 -27.90
CA PRO A 66 -28.02 0.18 -27.94
C PRO A 66 -28.36 0.72 -26.54
N LEU A 67 -28.49 -0.15 -25.53
CA LEU A 67 -28.81 0.25 -24.15
C LEU A 67 -27.59 0.88 -23.46
N LEU A 68 -26.41 0.31 -23.72
CA LEU A 68 -25.14 0.83 -23.22
C LEU A 68 -24.80 2.18 -23.86
N PHE A 69 -25.09 2.33 -25.15
CA PHE A 69 -24.92 3.60 -25.85
C PHE A 69 -25.74 4.73 -25.21
N GLU A 70 -27.03 4.48 -24.96
CA GLU A 70 -27.95 5.47 -24.38
C GLU A 70 -27.54 5.87 -22.96
N LEU A 71 -27.16 4.90 -22.12
CA LEU A 71 -26.68 5.16 -20.75
C LEU A 71 -25.37 5.95 -20.71
N VAL A 72 -24.44 5.68 -21.63
CA VAL A 72 -23.16 6.41 -21.67
C VAL A 72 -23.33 7.81 -22.23
N GLU A 73 -24.14 8.00 -23.28
CA GLU A 73 -24.50 9.34 -23.79
C GLU A 73 -25.22 10.18 -22.72
N GLU A 74 -26.19 9.59 -22.01
CA GLU A 74 -26.88 10.26 -20.90
C GLU A 74 -25.89 10.61 -19.77
N ALA A 75 -24.99 9.70 -19.40
CA ALA A 75 -23.97 9.95 -18.39
C ALA A 75 -22.93 11.01 -18.81
N LEU A 76 -22.59 11.11 -20.10
CA LEU A 76 -21.67 12.12 -20.63
C LEU A 76 -22.32 13.50 -20.75
N GLN A 77 -23.61 13.56 -21.04
CA GLN A 77 -24.36 14.82 -21.10
C GLN A 77 -24.73 15.35 -19.70
N THR A 78 -24.92 14.46 -18.73
CA THR A 78 -25.36 14.81 -17.37
C THR A 78 -24.22 14.83 -16.34
N GLY A 79 -23.07 14.20 -16.64
CA GLY A 79 -21.93 14.05 -15.74
C GLY A 79 -20.79 15.06 -15.98
N PRO A 80 -19.99 15.39 -14.95
CA PRO A 80 -18.85 16.29 -15.09
C PRO A 80 -17.74 15.68 -15.96
N ASP A 81 -17.39 16.34 -17.07
CA ASP A 81 -16.41 15.94 -18.09
C ASP A 81 -15.04 15.49 -17.51
N LEU A 82 -14.54 14.33 -17.94
CA LEU A 82 -13.26 13.76 -17.51
C LEU A 82 -12.05 14.67 -17.85
N ARG A 83 -12.12 15.49 -18.91
CA ARG A 83 -11.06 16.47 -19.22
C ARG A 83 -11.09 17.63 -18.24
N SER A 84 -12.27 18.13 -17.86
CA SER A 84 -12.41 19.11 -16.77
C SER A 84 -11.95 18.54 -15.43
N ALA A 85 -12.20 17.24 -15.19
CA ALA A 85 -11.75 16.49 -14.01
C ALA A 85 -10.21 16.38 -13.95
N HIS A 86 -9.56 16.13 -15.09
CA HIS A 86 -8.09 16.05 -15.18
C HIS A 86 -7.43 17.44 -15.17
N ALA A 87 -8.03 18.43 -15.82
CA ALA A 87 -7.55 19.81 -15.85
C ALA A 87 -7.57 20.44 -14.46
N GLY A 88 -8.68 20.33 -13.73
CA GLY A 88 -8.72 20.81 -12.35
C GLY A 88 -7.91 19.94 -11.37
N LEU A 89 -7.59 18.68 -11.70
CA LEU A 89 -6.59 17.92 -10.95
C LEU A 89 -5.17 18.48 -11.16
N ARG A 90 -4.82 18.86 -12.39
CA ARG A 90 -3.55 19.57 -12.67
C ARG A 90 -3.52 20.95 -12.02
N GLU A 91 -4.61 21.69 -12.07
CA GLU A 91 -4.72 23.01 -11.43
C GLU A 91 -4.64 22.90 -9.91
N ALA A 92 -5.34 21.93 -9.30
CA ALA A 92 -5.23 21.63 -7.87
C ALA A 92 -3.80 21.26 -7.49
N ARG A 93 -3.10 20.44 -8.29
CA ARG A 93 -1.68 20.10 -8.08
C ARG A 93 -0.76 21.33 -8.21
N ALA A 94 -1.00 22.20 -9.20
CA ALA A 94 -0.22 23.41 -9.41
C ALA A 94 -0.40 24.44 -8.28
N ARG A 95 -1.64 24.66 -7.83
CA ARG A 95 -1.95 25.51 -6.66
C ARG A 95 -1.37 24.93 -5.37
N ARG A 96 -1.30 23.59 -5.26
CA ARG A 96 -0.75 22.87 -4.10
C ARG A 96 0.78 22.84 -4.07
N GLY A 97 1.45 22.84 -5.23
CA GLY A 97 2.90 23.04 -5.33
C GLY A 97 3.37 24.37 -4.73
N VAL A 98 2.46 25.33 -4.57
CA VAL A 98 2.71 26.62 -3.90
C VAL A 98 2.32 26.63 -2.42
N ALA A 99 1.49 25.69 -1.95
CA ALA A 99 0.84 25.81 -0.64
C ALA A 99 1.15 24.72 0.40
N VAL A 100 1.62 23.51 0.07
CA VAL A 100 1.84 22.48 1.11
C VAL A 100 3.01 21.57 0.78
N GLY A 101 4.19 21.92 1.28
CA GLY A 101 5.15 20.88 1.66
C GLY A 101 4.56 20.15 2.85
N ILE A 102 3.81 19.07 2.63
CA ILE A 102 3.33 18.20 3.71
C ILE A 102 4.61 17.70 4.38
N PRO A 103 4.91 18.06 5.65
CA PRO A 103 6.16 17.66 6.26
C PRO A 103 6.21 16.14 6.25
N ALA A 104 7.28 15.55 5.70
CA ALA A 104 7.45 14.09 5.66
C ALA A 104 7.29 13.45 7.06
N ASP A 105 7.56 14.22 8.11
CA ASP A 105 7.39 13.82 9.50
C ASP A 105 5.92 13.63 9.92
N THR A 106 4.96 14.31 9.28
CA THR A 106 3.52 14.07 9.52
C THR A 106 3.04 12.74 8.93
N LEU A 107 3.57 12.34 7.78
CA LEU A 107 3.26 11.04 7.17
C LEU A 107 3.86 9.88 7.98
N ARG A 108 5.05 10.06 8.56
CA ARG A 108 5.68 9.08 9.45
C ARG A 108 4.91 8.82 10.73
N GLN A 109 4.10 9.78 11.19
CA GLN A 109 3.27 9.63 12.39
C GLN A 109 1.98 8.84 12.15
N ARG A 110 1.65 8.49 10.89
CA ARG A 110 0.45 7.69 10.63
C ARG A 110 0.60 6.26 11.19
N PRO A 111 -0.48 5.68 11.75
CA PRO A 111 -0.43 4.36 12.38
C PRO A 111 -0.17 3.22 11.38
N ASP A 112 -0.60 3.36 10.12
CA ASP A 112 -0.35 2.38 9.05
C ASP A 112 1.13 2.34 8.63
N VAL A 113 1.72 3.51 8.40
CA VAL A 113 3.16 3.65 8.08
C VAL A 113 4.03 3.15 9.22
N LEU A 114 3.68 3.50 10.47
CA LEU A 114 4.39 3.02 11.65
C LEU A 114 4.28 1.50 11.81
N ALA A 115 3.10 0.92 11.59
CA ALA A 115 2.92 -0.54 11.65
C ALA A 115 3.78 -1.26 10.59
N ALA A 116 3.83 -0.72 9.36
CA ALA A 116 4.66 -1.26 8.30
C ALA A 116 6.18 -1.15 8.63
N GLU A 117 6.62 -0.02 9.18
CA GLU A 117 8.00 0.16 9.65
C GLU A 117 8.35 -0.85 10.75
N ARG A 118 7.45 -1.08 11.72
CA ARG A 118 7.67 -2.07 12.78
C ARG A 118 7.64 -3.50 12.26
N ALA A 119 6.85 -3.79 11.24
CA ALA A 119 6.89 -5.08 10.56
C ALA A 119 8.24 -5.31 9.88
N LEU A 120 8.77 -4.32 9.17
CA LEU A 120 10.12 -4.37 8.58
C LEU A 120 11.21 -4.54 9.65
N ALA A 121 11.13 -3.80 10.76
CA ALA A 121 12.07 -3.94 11.87
C ALA A 121 12.02 -5.36 12.49
N ALA A 122 10.83 -5.93 12.65
CA ALA A 122 10.65 -7.29 13.14
C ALA A 122 11.24 -8.34 12.19
N GLN A 123 11.09 -8.18 10.87
CA GLN A 123 11.72 -9.08 9.89
C GLN A 123 13.24 -8.95 9.89
N THR A 124 13.76 -7.73 10.01
CA THR A 124 15.20 -7.49 10.14
C THR A 124 15.78 -8.19 11.37
N ALA A 125 15.07 -8.16 12.50
CA ALA A 125 15.48 -8.89 13.71
C ALA A 125 15.46 -10.43 13.51
N ARG A 126 14.53 -10.96 12.71
CA ARG A 126 14.47 -12.39 12.37
C ARG A 126 15.62 -12.82 11.48
N VAL A 127 16.05 -11.99 10.53
CA VAL A 127 17.28 -12.22 9.74
C VAL A 127 18.47 -12.34 10.68
N GLY A 128 18.64 -11.40 11.62
CA GLY A 128 19.71 -11.46 12.62
C GLY A 128 19.65 -12.71 13.50
N ALA A 129 18.45 -13.18 13.88
CA ALA A 129 18.28 -14.42 14.61
C ALA A 129 18.64 -15.68 13.78
N ALA A 130 18.32 -15.67 12.47
CA ALA A 130 18.69 -16.75 11.55
C ALA A 130 20.20 -16.77 11.29
N GLU A 131 20.84 -15.60 11.15
CA GLU A 131 22.30 -15.47 11.08
C GLU A 131 22.97 -15.99 12.36
N ALA A 132 22.40 -15.66 13.53
CA ALA A 132 22.89 -16.15 14.82
C ALA A 132 22.80 -17.68 14.93
N ALA A 133 21.76 -18.31 14.36
CA ALA A 133 21.60 -19.76 14.34
C ALA A 133 22.66 -20.49 13.49
N ARG A 134 23.42 -19.76 12.66
CA ARG A 134 24.57 -20.30 11.93
C ARG A 134 25.78 -20.52 12.83
N TYR A 135 25.82 -19.91 14.01
CA TYR A 135 26.89 -20.08 14.97
C TYR A 135 26.58 -21.23 15.95
N PRO A 136 27.61 -21.95 16.43
CA PRO A 136 27.41 -23.00 17.43
C PRO A 136 26.85 -22.40 18.73
N SER A 137 25.78 -23.00 19.25
CA SER A 137 25.17 -22.57 20.51
C SER A 137 25.81 -23.29 21.69
N PHE A 138 26.42 -22.55 22.61
CA PHE A 138 26.93 -23.09 23.87
C PHE A 138 25.83 -23.03 24.93
N ARG A 139 25.18 -24.17 25.21
CA ARG A 139 24.26 -24.28 26.34
C ARG A 139 25.06 -24.66 27.57
N LEU A 140 25.27 -23.70 28.47
CA LEU A 140 25.87 -23.96 29.76
C LEU A 140 24.84 -24.74 30.61
N SER A 141 24.81 -26.06 30.47
CA SER A 141 23.95 -26.91 31.28
C SER A 141 24.48 -26.89 32.71
N GLY A 142 23.86 -26.07 33.56
CA GLY A 142 24.10 -26.05 35.00
C GLY A 142 23.60 -27.33 35.66
N SER A 143 24.37 -28.40 35.54
CA SER A 143 24.40 -29.48 36.52
C SER A 143 25.87 -29.73 36.82
N ILE A 144 26.33 -29.18 37.94
CA ILE A 144 27.69 -29.20 38.45
C ILE A 144 28.25 -30.62 38.38
N GLY A 145 29.16 -30.85 37.43
CA GLY A 145 29.92 -32.09 37.25
C GLY A 145 31.36 -31.73 36.88
N LEU A 146 32.13 -31.28 37.88
CA LEU A 146 33.51 -30.81 37.76
C LEU A 146 34.54 -31.93 37.46
N GLU A 147 34.09 -33.14 37.15
CA GLU A 147 34.94 -34.32 36.91
C GLU A 147 35.51 -34.39 35.47
N ALA A 148 35.00 -33.55 34.55
CA ALA A 148 35.37 -33.58 33.13
C ALA A 148 36.65 -32.80 32.76
N LEU A 149 37.35 -32.19 33.72
CA LEU A 149 38.57 -31.39 33.47
C LEU A 149 39.87 -32.23 33.36
N THR A 150 39.77 -33.56 33.38
CA THR A 150 40.93 -34.43 33.19
C THR A 150 41.02 -34.91 31.75
N TRP A 151 42.22 -34.84 31.16
CA TRP A 151 42.52 -35.32 29.79
C TRP A 151 42.14 -36.80 29.58
N SER A 152 41.98 -37.56 30.67
CA SER A 152 41.61 -38.98 30.71
C SER A 152 40.09 -39.25 30.62
N GLY A 153 39.23 -38.23 30.81
CA GLY A 153 37.77 -38.35 30.68
C GLY A 153 37.25 -38.24 29.23
N LEU A 154 38.10 -37.78 28.31
CA LEU A 154 37.79 -37.69 26.86
C LEU A 154 37.77 -39.08 26.16
N GLY A 155 38.38 -40.10 26.78
CA GLY A 155 38.42 -41.47 26.26
C GLY A 155 37.27 -42.37 26.73
N ALA A 156 36.49 -41.95 27.73
CA ALA A 156 35.46 -42.78 28.37
C ALA A 156 34.07 -42.12 28.35
N GLY A 157 33.47 -42.07 27.16
CA GLY A 157 32.03 -42.33 26.96
C GLY A 157 30.97 -41.67 27.86
N ASN A 158 31.17 -40.49 28.39
CA ASN A 158 30.15 -39.77 29.14
C ASN A 158 29.22 -38.97 28.20
N ALA A 159 27.91 -39.19 28.33
CA ALA A 159 26.87 -38.63 27.45
C ALA A 159 26.83 -37.09 27.44
N SER A 160 27.30 -36.44 28.52
CA SER A 160 27.40 -34.98 28.64
C SER A 160 28.48 -34.36 27.73
N THR A 161 29.57 -35.06 27.45
CA THR A 161 30.64 -34.57 26.56
C THR A 161 30.25 -34.76 25.10
N TRP A 162 29.51 -35.83 24.80
CA TRP A 162 28.92 -36.06 23.48
C TRP A 162 27.85 -35.03 23.11
N SER A 163 27.05 -34.54 24.07
CA SER A 163 26.05 -33.50 23.79
C SER A 163 26.67 -32.12 23.53
N LEU A 164 27.77 -31.78 24.23
CA LEU A 164 28.56 -30.57 23.97
C LEU A 164 29.23 -30.61 22.57
N LEU A 165 29.86 -31.74 22.22
CA LEU A 165 30.50 -31.91 20.90
C LEU A 165 29.46 -31.91 19.76
N ALA A 166 28.28 -32.48 19.99
CA ALA A 166 27.18 -32.46 19.03
C ALA A 166 26.68 -31.02 18.77
N GLY A 167 26.59 -30.17 19.81
CA GLY A 167 26.18 -28.77 19.67
C GLY A 167 27.15 -27.89 18.86
N ILE A 168 28.44 -28.24 18.86
CA ILE A 168 29.48 -27.54 18.08
C ILE A 168 29.50 -28.02 16.63
N THR A 169 29.24 -29.31 16.40
CA THR A 169 29.35 -29.93 15.06
C THR A 169 28.05 -29.94 14.26
N ALA A 170 26.88 -29.87 14.91
CA ALA A 170 25.58 -29.85 14.22
C ALA A 170 25.42 -28.74 13.16
N PRO A 171 25.85 -27.47 13.39
CA PRO A 171 25.74 -26.42 12.37
C PRO A 171 26.59 -26.68 11.13
N VAL A 172 27.67 -27.47 11.24
CA VAL A 172 28.52 -27.85 10.11
C VAL A 172 27.78 -28.83 9.19
N PHE A 173 27.04 -29.78 9.75
CA PHE A 173 26.26 -30.75 8.98
C PHE A 173 24.97 -30.15 8.39
N ASP A 174 24.36 -29.18 9.08
CA ASP A 174 23.15 -28.48 8.63
C ASP A 174 23.43 -27.17 7.87
N ALA A 175 24.69 -26.92 7.50
CA ALA A 175 25.12 -25.64 6.92
C ALA A 175 24.33 -25.22 5.67
N GLY A 176 23.93 -26.19 4.82
CA GLY A 176 23.09 -25.93 3.65
C GLY A 176 21.69 -25.43 4.02
N ARG A 177 21.03 -26.11 4.97
CA ARG A 177 19.70 -25.73 5.47
C ARG A 177 19.71 -24.36 6.16
N LEU A 178 20.75 -24.08 6.95
CA LEU A 178 20.89 -22.80 7.66
C LEU A 178 21.11 -21.63 6.70
N ARG A 179 21.87 -21.82 5.60
CA ARG A 179 22.03 -20.79 4.55
C ARG A 179 20.70 -20.51 3.85
N ALA A 180 20.00 -21.56 3.41
CA ALA A 180 18.69 -21.41 2.78
C ALA A 180 17.67 -20.75 3.73
N GLN A 181 17.75 -21.03 5.04
CA GLN A 181 16.88 -20.40 6.02
C GLN A 181 17.16 -18.89 6.17
N VAL A 182 18.42 -18.47 6.13
CA VAL A 182 18.78 -17.04 6.11
C VAL A 182 18.26 -16.36 4.84
N GLU A 183 18.46 -16.99 3.68
CA GLU A 183 17.99 -16.48 2.38
C GLU A 183 16.47 -16.29 2.34
N ILE A 184 15.70 -17.24 2.90
CA ILE A 184 14.24 -17.11 3.04
C ILE A 184 13.88 -15.91 3.93
N GLN A 185 14.58 -15.71 5.06
CA GLN A 185 14.31 -14.56 5.92
C GLN A 185 14.71 -13.24 5.26
N ASP A 186 15.78 -13.24 4.46
CA ASP A 186 16.25 -12.06 3.72
C ASP A 186 15.22 -11.64 2.67
N ALA A 187 14.69 -12.60 1.91
CA ALA A 187 13.60 -12.36 0.95
C ALA A 187 12.33 -11.83 1.65
N MET A 188 12.00 -12.34 2.85
CA MET A 188 10.86 -11.84 3.64
C MET A 188 11.10 -10.41 4.16
N ARG A 189 12.35 -10.03 4.45
CA ARG A 189 12.73 -8.65 4.79
C ARG A 189 12.54 -7.73 3.58
N GLU A 190 13.01 -8.14 2.41
CA GLU A 190 12.83 -7.37 1.16
C GLU A 190 11.35 -7.18 0.83
N GLN A 191 10.54 -8.23 0.98
CA GLN A 191 9.09 -8.12 0.81
C GLN A 191 8.48 -7.09 1.79
N ALA A 192 8.90 -7.11 3.06
CA ALA A 192 8.42 -6.13 4.05
C ALA A 192 8.87 -4.70 3.74
N LEU A 193 10.04 -4.52 3.11
CA LEU A 193 10.53 -3.21 2.66
C LEU A 193 9.64 -2.67 1.54
N VAL A 194 9.33 -3.49 0.53
CA VAL A 194 8.43 -3.10 -0.57
C VAL A 194 7.03 -2.77 -0.04
N GLU A 195 6.50 -3.52 0.93
CA GLU A 195 5.21 -3.22 1.54
C GLU A 195 5.25 -1.90 2.33
N TYR A 196 6.36 -1.60 3.01
CA TYR A 196 6.56 -0.29 3.65
C TYR A 196 6.56 0.85 2.62
N GLU A 197 7.33 0.73 1.54
CA GLU A 197 7.38 1.73 0.46
C GLU A 197 6.00 1.96 -0.16
N LYS A 198 5.27 0.88 -0.48
CA LYS A 198 3.90 0.94 -0.99
C LYS A 198 2.95 1.62 0.00
N THR A 199 3.06 1.32 1.29
CA THR A 199 2.23 1.95 2.34
C THR A 199 2.49 3.46 2.39
N VAL A 200 3.75 3.89 2.27
CA VAL A 200 4.12 5.32 2.22
C VAL A 200 3.54 6.00 0.97
N LEU A 201 3.63 5.35 -0.20
CA LEU A 201 3.07 5.90 -1.45
C LEU A 201 1.54 5.99 -1.39
N SER A 202 0.87 4.97 -0.85
CA SER A 202 -0.57 4.99 -0.62
C SER A 202 -0.96 6.11 0.36
N ALA A 203 -0.17 6.30 1.41
CA ALA A 203 -0.41 7.37 2.38
C ALA A 203 -0.31 8.76 1.74
N LEU A 204 0.66 8.98 0.86
CA LEU A 204 0.78 10.21 0.08
C LEU A 204 -0.43 10.40 -0.85
N GLN A 205 -0.82 9.34 -1.56
CA GLN A 205 -2.00 9.35 -2.45
C GLN A 205 -3.29 9.69 -1.69
N ASP A 206 -3.49 9.17 -0.47
CA ASP A 206 -4.66 9.49 0.35
C ASP A 206 -4.75 10.98 0.67
N VAL A 207 -3.63 11.59 1.07
CA VAL A 207 -3.59 13.02 1.35
C VAL A 207 -3.81 13.80 0.05
N GLU A 208 -3.20 13.35 -1.05
CA GLU A 208 -3.42 13.92 -2.37
C GLU A 208 -4.90 14.00 -2.73
N ASN A 209 -5.59 12.88 -2.64
CA ASN A 209 -7.02 12.77 -2.90
C ASN A 209 -7.85 13.65 -1.95
N ALA A 210 -7.49 13.73 -0.67
CA ALA A 210 -8.21 14.52 0.30
C ALA A 210 -8.19 16.03 -0.01
N LEU A 211 -7.03 16.62 -0.36
CA LEU A 211 -7.03 18.05 -0.74
C LEU A 211 -7.69 18.31 -2.09
N VAL A 212 -7.58 17.38 -3.06
CA VAL A 212 -8.29 17.53 -4.34
C VAL A 212 -9.80 17.53 -4.09
N ALA A 213 -10.30 16.66 -3.21
CA ALA A 213 -11.71 16.62 -2.84
C ALA A 213 -12.19 17.95 -2.23
N ILE A 214 -11.37 18.62 -1.41
CA ILE A 214 -11.70 19.94 -0.85
C ILE A 214 -11.84 20.99 -1.94
N VAL A 215 -10.86 21.09 -2.84
CA VAL A 215 -10.88 22.08 -3.93
C VAL A 215 -12.08 21.83 -4.86
N ARG A 216 -12.32 20.57 -5.25
CA ARG A 216 -13.47 20.20 -6.08
C ARG A 216 -14.81 20.48 -5.43
N ASN A 217 -14.92 20.24 -4.11
CA ASN A 217 -16.12 20.55 -3.38
C ASN A 217 -16.40 22.06 -3.37
N GLN A 218 -15.36 22.87 -3.15
CA GLN A 218 -15.49 24.32 -3.18
C GLN A 218 -15.99 24.82 -4.55
N GLU A 219 -15.37 24.34 -5.65
CA GLU A 219 -15.81 24.66 -7.02
C GLU A 219 -17.29 24.26 -7.24
N ARG A 220 -17.67 23.06 -6.80
CA ARG A 220 -19.06 22.56 -6.89
C ARG A 220 -20.03 23.43 -6.09
N GLY A 221 -19.67 23.83 -4.88
CA GLY A 221 -20.48 24.70 -4.02
C GLY A 221 -20.71 26.07 -4.65
N GLU A 222 -19.68 26.67 -5.25
CA GLU A 222 -19.80 27.94 -5.98
C GLU A 222 -20.70 27.83 -7.20
N ALA A 223 -20.55 26.76 -8.00
CA ALA A 223 -21.41 26.50 -9.16
C ALA A 223 -22.88 26.32 -8.75
N LEU A 224 -23.14 25.55 -7.68
CA LEU A 224 -24.49 25.33 -7.15
C LEU A 224 -25.10 26.60 -6.56
N SER A 225 -24.31 27.48 -5.94
CA SER A 225 -24.80 28.78 -5.47
C SER A 225 -25.27 29.64 -6.64
N LYS A 226 -24.51 29.70 -7.74
CA LYS A 226 -24.93 30.43 -8.96
C LYS A 226 -26.19 29.80 -9.58
N ALA A 227 -26.26 28.47 -9.63
CA ALA A 227 -27.43 27.75 -10.12
C ALA A 227 -28.68 28.03 -9.26
N MET A 228 -28.53 28.13 -7.94
CA MET A 228 -29.61 28.46 -7.00
C MET A 228 -30.19 29.83 -7.30
N ASP A 229 -29.34 30.84 -7.51
CA ASP A 229 -29.80 32.21 -7.80
C ASP A 229 -30.56 32.26 -9.14
N ALA A 230 -30.08 31.54 -10.16
CA ALA A 230 -30.77 31.42 -11.44
C ALA A 230 -32.12 30.69 -11.32
N ALA A 231 -32.16 29.57 -10.60
CA ALA A 231 -33.38 28.79 -10.36
C ALA A 231 -34.44 29.60 -9.60
N ARG A 232 -34.05 30.35 -8.56
CA ARG A 232 -34.94 31.25 -7.83
C ARG A 232 -35.51 32.36 -8.73
N THR A 233 -34.68 32.94 -9.57
CA THR A 233 -35.11 33.97 -10.53
C THR A 233 -36.12 33.39 -11.54
N ALA A 234 -35.88 32.18 -12.04
CA ALA A 234 -36.79 31.48 -12.93
C ALA A 234 -38.14 31.19 -12.27
N ALA A 235 -38.14 30.71 -11.02
CA ALA A 235 -39.36 30.45 -10.25
C ALA A 235 -40.17 31.74 -9.97
N LEU A 236 -39.50 32.86 -9.68
CA LEU A 236 -40.16 34.16 -9.54
C LEU A 236 -40.82 34.60 -10.84
N LEU A 237 -40.11 34.49 -11.97
CA LEU A 237 -40.65 34.84 -13.29
C LEU A 237 -41.83 33.94 -13.68
N ALA A 238 -41.75 32.64 -13.39
CA ALA A 238 -42.84 31.70 -13.62
C ALA A 238 -44.09 32.11 -12.83
N ARG A 239 -43.94 32.47 -11.55
CA ARG A 239 -45.05 32.96 -10.72
C ARG A 239 -45.69 34.23 -11.29
N HIS A 240 -44.88 35.18 -11.78
CA HIS A 240 -45.40 36.39 -12.44
C HIS A 240 -46.15 36.09 -13.74
N ARG A 241 -45.61 35.20 -14.59
CA ARG A 241 -46.26 34.79 -15.85
C ARG A 241 -47.56 34.04 -15.60
N TYR A 242 -47.61 33.19 -14.57
CA TYR A 242 -48.82 32.51 -14.15
C TYR A 242 -49.88 33.51 -13.67
N GLY A 243 -49.51 34.49 -12.84
CA GLY A 243 -50.41 35.56 -12.42
C GLY A 243 -50.96 36.41 -13.57
N ALA A 244 -50.22 36.49 -14.69
CA ALA A 244 -50.65 37.13 -15.94
C ALA A 244 -51.41 36.18 -16.90
N GLY A 245 -51.59 34.91 -16.55
CA GLY A 245 -52.27 33.92 -17.39
C GLY A 245 -51.48 33.43 -18.61
N LEU A 246 -50.15 33.67 -18.65
CA LEU A 246 -49.28 33.34 -19.79
C LEU A 246 -48.73 31.90 -19.75
N ILE A 247 -48.75 31.26 -18.58
CA ILE A 247 -48.32 29.86 -18.39
C ILE A 247 -49.29 29.15 -17.44
N ASP A 248 -49.27 27.82 -17.42
CA ASP A 248 -50.05 27.01 -16.49
C ASP A 248 -49.39 26.88 -15.10
N PHE A 249 -50.14 26.36 -14.13
CA PHE A 249 -49.63 26.13 -12.77
C PHE A 249 -48.59 25.00 -12.73
N GLN A 250 -48.67 24.04 -13.64
CA GLN A 250 -47.70 22.94 -13.74
C GLN A 250 -46.29 23.46 -14.01
N SER A 251 -46.17 24.47 -14.88
CA SER A 251 -44.90 25.15 -15.16
C SER A 251 -44.31 25.83 -13.91
N VAL A 252 -45.16 26.37 -13.02
CA VAL A 252 -44.71 26.92 -11.74
C VAL A 252 -44.17 25.81 -10.86
N LEU A 253 -44.90 24.70 -10.70
CA LEU A 253 -44.47 23.56 -9.90
C LEU A 253 -43.15 22.95 -10.38
N ASP A 254 -42.93 22.87 -11.70
CA ASP A 254 -41.68 22.37 -12.27
C ASP A 254 -40.48 23.27 -11.94
N THR A 255 -40.66 24.59 -12.03
CA THR A 255 -39.62 25.55 -11.61
C THR A 255 -39.36 25.51 -10.10
N GLU A 256 -40.39 25.35 -9.28
CA GLU A 256 -40.25 25.18 -7.82
C GLU A 256 -39.52 23.88 -7.47
N ARG A 257 -39.84 22.77 -8.17
CA ARG A 257 -39.12 21.49 -8.03
C ARG A 257 -37.65 21.64 -8.39
N THR A 258 -37.33 22.42 -9.42
CA THR A 258 -35.95 22.72 -9.83
C THR A 258 -35.20 23.47 -8.72
N VAL A 259 -35.82 24.47 -8.08
CA VAL A 259 -35.23 25.17 -6.92
C VAL A 259 -34.91 24.19 -5.80
N LEU A 260 -35.87 23.33 -5.44
CA LEU A 260 -35.68 22.33 -4.38
C LEU A 260 -34.56 21.34 -4.70
N SER A 261 -34.43 20.91 -5.95
CA SER A 261 -33.35 20.01 -6.37
C SER A 261 -31.97 20.66 -6.28
N VAL A 262 -31.84 21.94 -6.67
CA VAL A 262 -30.57 22.68 -6.53
C VAL A 262 -30.26 22.98 -5.06
N GLU A 263 -31.29 23.22 -4.24
CA GLU A 263 -31.16 23.41 -2.80
C GLU A 263 -30.59 22.19 -2.10
N ASP A 264 -31.13 21.02 -2.41
CA ASP A 264 -30.63 19.74 -1.91
C ASP A 264 -29.19 19.50 -2.38
N GLY A 265 -28.88 19.77 -3.65
CA GLY A 265 -27.52 19.70 -4.18
C GLY A 265 -26.53 20.58 -3.43
N LEU A 266 -26.90 21.82 -3.11
CA LEU A 266 -26.06 22.76 -2.35
C LEU A 266 -25.90 22.34 -0.89
N ALA A 267 -26.97 21.83 -0.26
CA ALA A 267 -26.90 21.27 1.08
C ALA A 267 -25.95 20.04 1.13
N GLY A 268 -26.04 19.15 0.14
CA GLY A 268 -25.13 18.02 -0.05
C GLY A 268 -23.68 18.46 -0.22
N ALA A 269 -23.41 19.44 -1.10
CA ALA A 269 -22.06 19.97 -1.29
C ALA A 269 -21.45 20.51 0.02
N ARG A 270 -22.24 21.21 0.85
CA ARG A 270 -21.78 21.68 2.18
C ARG A 270 -21.42 20.52 3.10
N ALA A 271 -22.24 19.47 3.14
CA ALA A 271 -21.95 18.28 3.94
C ALA A 271 -20.66 17.59 3.47
N ASP A 272 -20.51 17.41 2.16
CA ASP A 272 -19.32 16.83 1.54
C ASP A 272 -18.06 17.65 1.84
N GLY A 273 -18.18 18.98 1.98
CA GLY A 273 -17.05 19.86 2.28
C GLY A 273 -16.52 19.61 3.69
N VAL A 274 -17.41 19.44 4.67
CA VAL A 274 -17.05 19.07 6.04
C VAL A 274 -16.43 17.68 6.09
N LEU A 275 -17.01 16.71 5.36
CA LEU A 275 -16.47 15.35 5.27
C LEU A 275 -15.06 15.33 4.64
N ALA A 276 -14.83 16.14 3.60
CA ALA A 276 -13.51 16.26 2.97
C ALA A 276 -12.45 16.81 3.93
N LEU A 277 -12.81 17.80 4.77
CA LEU A 277 -11.92 18.32 5.81
C LEU A 277 -11.62 17.29 6.89
N ILE A 278 -12.63 16.56 7.38
CA ILE A 278 -12.45 15.46 8.33
C ILE A 278 -11.53 14.38 7.75
N ARG A 279 -11.72 14.04 6.47
CA ARG A 279 -10.88 13.08 5.76
C ARG A 279 -9.43 13.55 5.69
N LEU A 280 -9.21 14.82 5.32
CA LEU A 280 -7.86 15.40 5.31
C LEU A 280 -7.20 15.28 6.69
N TYR A 281 -7.91 15.72 7.74
CA TYR A 281 -7.41 15.63 9.12
C TYR A 281 -7.03 14.20 9.50
N LYS A 282 -7.88 13.22 9.15
CA LYS A 282 -7.62 11.79 9.38
C LYS A 282 -6.39 11.30 8.59
N THR A 283 -6.26 11.68 7.31
CA THR A 283 -5.14 11.24 6.45
C THR A 283 -3.79 11.82 6.86
N LEU A 284 -3.79 12.99 7.51
CA LEU A 284 -2.59 13.63 8.05
C LEU A 284 -2.15 13.04 9.41
N GLY A 285 -2.78 11.96 9.87
CA GLY A 285 -2.42 11.28 11.12
C GLY A 285 -3.17 11.78 12.36
N GLY A 286 -4.14 12.69 12.20
CA GLY A 286 -5.15 13.05 13.19
C GLY A 286 -4.67 13.07 14.65
N GLY A 287 -3.86 14.07 15.03
CA GLY A 287 -3.57 14.41 16.44
C GLY A 287 -3.09 13.26 17.34
N TRP A 288 -2.46 12.21 16.79
CA TRP A 288 -2.01 11.06 17.57
C TRP A 288 -0.93 11.48 18.58
N SER A 289 -1.30 11.73 19.84
CA SER A 289 -0.35 11.91 20.94
C SER A 289 -0.16 10.57 21.67
N PRO A 290 1.05 9.98 21.63
CA PRO A 290 1.37 8.81 22.43
C PRO A 290 1.70 9.26 23.87
N GLN A 291 0.73 9.82 24.60
CA GLN A 291 0.88 10.14 26.02
C GLN A 291 -0.07 9.30 26.86
N ALA A 292 0.37 8.07 27.11
CA ALA A 292 -0.02 7.28 28.28
C ALA A 292 1.06 6.24 28.59
N LYS A 293 2.29 6.69 28.84
CA LYS A 293 3.29 5.86 29.51
C LYS A 293 4.20 6.70 30.40
N ASP A 294 3.65 7.14 31.53
CA ASP A 294 4.33 6.93 32.81
C ASP A 294 3.33 7.06 33.98
N LEU A 295 2.83 5.92 34.45
CA LEU A 295 2.12 5.80 35.74
C LEU A 295 2.72 4.67 36.59
N SER A 296 4.01 4.36 36.44
CA SER A 296 4.60 3.27 37.24
C SER A 296 6.06 3.44 37.66
N SER A 297 6.58 4.67 37.79
CA SER A 297 7.94 4.86 38.31
C SER A 297 8.02 6.10 39.20
N GLY A 298 7.81 5.91 40.51
CA GLY A 298 8.06 6.99 41.48
C GLY A 298 7.34 6.89 42.83
N LYS A 299 7.10 5.68 43.36
CA LYS A 299 6.88 5.48 44.80
C LYS A 299 7.53 4.18 45.27
N GLU A 300 8.86 4.19 45.30
CA GLU A 300 9.63 3.39 46.26
C GLU A 300 10.64 4.30 46.96
N ASN A 301 10.51 4.35 48.28
CA ASN A 301 11.56 4.54 49.29
C ASN A 301 12.26 5.91 49.40
N SER A 302 11.72 6.76 50.28
CA SER A 302 12.41 7.26 51.49
C SER A 302 11.40 7.87 52.45
#